data_AF-A0A9W9A823-F1
#
_entry.id   AF-A0A9W9A823-F1
#
_cell.length_a   1.000
_cell.length_b   1.000
_cell.length_c   1.000
_cell.angle_alpha   90.00
_cell.angle_beta   90.00
_cell.angle_gamma   90.00
#
_symmetry.space_group_name_H-M   'P 1'
#
loop_
_entity.id
_entity.type
_entity.pdbx_description
1 polymer ?
#
loop_
_entity_poly.entity_id
_entity_poly.type
_entity_poly.pdbx_seq_one_letter_code
_entity_poly.pdbx_strand_id
1 'polypeptide(L)'
;MANTESSSTPEIFDSLPYYDDDLTKYPFLKEKVERELAREPKPPTTLHPRVPPAYQLFPKNPLLQAELQRIESHKPFPLLDTTRYQLPPPTSVPASDEEWKASLDNARAQLEHQRIRQTNLTLLQTYGANSWRVHNYLVEASAKQVEKALEDLKKLTEDVNRDRKNYQAKTGAQLNALETRWTELISSVLQIEMANVAMDVEIDRLNKREAELAEMV
;
A
#
# COMPACT_ATOMS: atom_id res chain seq x y z
N MET A 1 -3.84 -36.50 12.44
CA MET A 1 -2.80 -36.52 13.49
C MET A 1 -1.47 -36.65 12.75
N ALA A 2 -0.65 -35.62 12.58
CA ALA A 2 -0.23 -34.62 13.54
C ALA A 2 -0.26 -33.21 12.94
N ASN A 3 -0.95 -32.27 13.61
CA ASN A 3 -0.68 -30.85 13.48
C ASN A 3 0.60 -30.59 14.26
N THR A 4 1.74 -30.59 13.58
CA THR A 4 2.94 -29.91 14.06
C THR A 4 2.67 -28.41 13.87
N GLU A 5 1.97 -27.81 14.84
CA GLU A 5 2.06 -26.37 15.05
C GLU A 5 3.51 -26.10 15.47
N SER A 6 4.37 -25.84 14.48
CA SER A 6 5.64 -25.20 14.76
C SER A 6 5.31 -23.87 15.42
N SER A 7 5.66 -23.75 16.69
CA SER A 7 5.67 -22.48 17.39
C SER A 7 6.57 -21.54 16.62
N SER A 8 5.99 -20.76 15.70
CA SER A 8 6.71 -19.75 14.94
C SER A 8 7.16 -18.72 15.96
N THR A 9 8.41 -18.81 16.41
CA THR A 9 9.11 -17.66 16.97
C THR A 9 8.87 -16.53 15.98
N PRO A 10 8.29 -15.38 16.39
CA PRO A 10 8.09 -14.30 15.45
C PRO A 10 9.46 -13.97 14.87
N GLU A 11 9.60 -14.13 13.55
CA GLU A 11 10.81 -13.70 12.85
C GLU A 11 10.91 -12.20 13.07
N ILE A 12 11.90 -11.79 13.86
CA ILE A 12 12.13 -10.38 14.20
C ILE A 12 12.87 -9.78 13.01
N PHE A 13 12.11 -9.18 12.10
CA PHE A 13 12.65 -8.32 11.07
C PHE A 13 12.81 -6.92 11.66
N ASP A 14 14.02 -6.60 12.12
CA ASP A 14 14.36 -5.26 12.61
C ASP A 14 15.18 -4.51 11.57
N SER A 15 14.74 -3.30 11.26
CA SER A 15 15.49 -2.32 10.48
C SER A 15 15.13 -0.94 11.00
N LEU A 16 16.09 -0.02 11.05
CA LEU A 16 15.89 1.31 11.64
C LEU A 16 15.95 2.41 10.55
N PRO A 17 14.93 2.56 9.67
CA PRO A 17 14.95 3.52 8.57
C PRO A 17 15.29 4.98 8.91
N TYR A 18 14.97 5.46 10.12
CA TYR A 18 15.28 6.83 10.54
C TYR A 18 16.69 7.01 11.11
N TYR A 19 17.42 5.90 11.32
CA TYR A 19 18.77 5.88 11.89
C TYR A 19 19.81 5.34 10.89
N ASP A 20 19.44 4.31 10.13
CA ASP A 20 20.29 3.67 9.13
C ASP A 20 20.35 4.50 7.83
N ASP A 21 21.41 5.29 7.67
CA ASP A 21 21.66 6.10 6.45
C ASP A 21 22.43 5.33 5.36
N ASP A 22 22.62 4.02 5.52
CA ASP A 22 23.54 3.22 4.70
C ASP A 22 23.18 3.19 3.22
N LEU A 23 21.88 3.12 2.89
CA LEU A 23 21.44 3.19 1.49
C LEU A 23 21.70 4.56 0.85
N THR A 24 21.68 5.63 1.64
CA THR A 24 21.98 6.98 1.18
C THR A 24 23.50 7.18 1.01
N LYS A 25 24.30 6.67 1.94
CA LYS A 25 25.77 6.74 1.90
C LYS A 25 26.36 5.83 0.82
N TYR A 26 25.75 4.67 0.59
CA TYR A 26 26.27 3.62 -0.27
C TYR A 26 25.20 3.10 -1.25
N PRO A 27 24.95 3.83 -2.36
CA PRO A 27 23.93 3.45 -3.35
C PRO A 27 24.13 2.04 -3.97
N PHE A 28 25.37 1.55 -4.01
CA PHE A 28 25.71 0.22 -4.53
C PHE A 28 25.09 -0.92 -3.70
N LEU A 29 24.74 -0.68 -2.43
CA LEU A 29 24.08 -1.67 -1.58
C LEU A 29 22.73 -2.08 -2.14
N LYS A 30 21.99 -1.13 -2.72
CA LYS A 30 20.69 -1.41 -3.36
C LYS A 30 20.85 -2.35 -4.55
N GLU A 31 21.83 -2.09 -5.42
CA GLU A 31 22.12 -2.94 -6.57
C GLU A 31 22.56 -4.36 -6.15
N LYS A 32 23.35 -4.46 -5.08
CA LYS A 32 23.77 -5.74 -4.51
C LYS A 32 22.55 -6.52 -4.00
N VAL A 33 21.64 -5.88 -3.28
CA VAL A 33 20.41 -6.50 -2.79
C VAL A 33 19.53 -6.98 -3.96
N GLU A 34 19.33 -6.16 -4.99
CA GLU A 34 18.56 -6.55 -6.18
C GLU A 34 19.18 -7.76 -6.90
N ARG A 35 20.51 -7.83 -6.98
CA ARG A 35 21.23 -8.95 -7.56
C ARG A 35 21.07 -10.24 -6.76
N GLU A 36 21.09 -10.17 -5.43
CA GLU A 36 20.86 -11.33 -4.58
C GLU A 36 19.38 -11.78 -4.66
N LEU A 37 18.42 -10.85 -4.66
CA LEU A 37 17.00 -11.18 -4.89
C LEU A 37 16.78 -11.86 -6.25
N ALA A 38 17.53 -11.47 -7.28
CA ALA A 38 17.44 -12.09 -8.60
C ALA A 38 18.05 -13.51 -8.65
N ARG A 39 18.94 -13.84 -7.72
CA ARG A 39 19.50 -15.20 -7.58
C ARG A 39 18.56 -16.13 -6.82
N GLU A 40 17.76 -15.58 -5.92
CA GLU A 40 16.73 -16.35 -5.24
C GLU A 40 15.68 -16.86 -6.25
N PRO A 41 15.19 -18.10 -6.09
CA PRO A 41 14.12 -18.60 -6.93
C PRO A 41 12.90 -17.68 -6.80
N LYS A 42 12.28 -17.35 -7.94
CA LYS A 42 11.06 -16.53 -7.94
C LYS A 42 10.07 -17.10 -6.93
N PRO A 43 9.45 -16.25 -6.09
CA PRO A 43 8.48 -16.72 -5.11
C PRO A 43 7.36 -17.50 -5.81
N PRO A 44 6.83 -18.56 -5.18
CA PRO A 44 5.78 -19.36 -5.78
C PRO A 44 4.59 -18.47 -6.15
N THR A 45 4.02 -18.68 -7.34
CA THR A 45 2.86 -17.93 -7.84
C THR A 45 1.61 -18.14 -6.97
N THR A 46 1.59 -19.17 -6.12
CA THR A 46 0.48 -19.47 -5.22
C THR A 46 0.49 -18.53 -4.03
N LEU A 47 -0.63 -17.85 -3.80
CA LEU A 47 -0.83 -16.99 -2.63
C LEU A 47 -0.62 -17.79 -1.34
N HIS A 48 0.00 -17.14 -0.35
CA HIS A 48 0.24 -17.74 0.96
C HIS A 48 -1.09 -18.13 1.63
N PRO A 49 -1.19 -19.25 2.36
CA PRO A 49 -2.45 -19.71 2.99
C PRO A 49 -3.12 -18.71 3.94
N ARG A 50 -2.36 -17.72 4.45
CA ARG A 50 -2.87 -16.63 5.31
C ARG A 50 -3.47 -15.46 4.52
N VAL A 51 -3.28 -15.41 3.20
CA VAL A 51 -3.90 -14.40 2.35
C VAL A 51 -5.36 -14.79 2.17
N PRO A 52 -6.31 -13.93 2.59
CA PRO A 52 -7.72 -14.20 2.37
C PRO A 52 -8.02 -14.40 0.87
N PRO A 53 -9.00 -15.23 0.52
CA PRO A 53 -9.42 -15.36 -0.87
C PRO A 53 -9.87 -14.00 -1.43
N ALA A 54 -9.77 -13.84 -2.74
CA ALA A 54 -10.19 -12.61 -3.41
C ALA A 54 -11.64 -12.25 -3.04
N TYR A 55 -11.84 -11.00 -2.62
CA TYR A 55 -13.15 -10.52 -2.24
C TYR A 55 -14.08 -10.46 -3.45
N GLN A 56 -15.26 -11.09 -3.32
CA GLN A 56 -16.29 -11.02 -4.37
C GLN A 56 -17.03 -9.69 -4.28
N LEU A 57 -16.85 -8.84 -5.30
CA LEU A 57 -17.55 -7.57 -5.40
C LEU A 57 -19.01 -7.80 -5.82
N PHE A 58 -19.92 -7.06 -5.18
CA PHE A 58 -21.37 -7.03 -5.50
C PHE A 58 -22.12 -8.38 -5.49
N PRO A 59 -21.92 -9.26 -4.50
CA PRO A 59 -22.54 -10.61 -4.50
C PRO A 59 -24.07 -10.58 -4.46
N LYS A 60 -24.66 -9.47 -3.98
CA LYS A 60 -26.11 -9.28 -3.89
C LYS A 60 -26.74 -8.63 -5.12
N ASN A 61 -25.92 -8.05 -6.02
CA ASN A 61 -26.38 -7.22 -7.12
C ASN A 61 -25.89 -7.79 -8.45
N PRO A 62 -26.66 -8.70 -9.09
CA PRO A 62 -26.23 -9.39 -10.31
C PRO A 62 -25.99 -8.43 -11.48
N LEU A 63 -26.72 -7.31 -11.54
CA LEU A 63 -26.52 -6.28 -12.56
C LEU A 63 -25.15 -5.61 -12.47
N LEU A 64 -24.69 -5.28 -11.25
CA LEU A 64 -23.38 -4.66 -11.04
C LEU A 64 -22.25 -5.67 -11.30
N GLN A 65 -22.47 -6.94 -10.97
CA GLN A 65 -21.53 -7.99 -11.28
C GLN A 65 -21.37 -8.19 -12.79
N ALA A 66 -22.48 -8.17 -13.54
CA ALA A 66 -22.46 -8.26 -15.00
C ALA A 66 -21.73 -7.07 -15.65
N GLU A 67 -21.94 -5.85 -15.14
CA GLU A 67 -21.21 -4.67 -15.62
C GLU A 67 -19.71 -4.75 -15.31
N LEU A 68 -19.33 -5.24 -14.13
CA LEU A 68 -17.93 -5.44 -13.78
C LEU A 68 -17.28 -6.45 -14.74
N GLN A 69 -17.93 -7.56 -15.03
CA GLN A 69 -17.47 -8.56 -16.00
C GLN A 69 -17.37 -7.98 -17.42
N ARG A 70 -18.30 -7.09 -17.82
CA ARG A 70 -18.23 -6.37 -19.10
C ARG A 70 -17.00 -5.47 -19.18
N ILE A 71 -16.72 -4.73 -18.11
CA ILE A 71 -15.54 -3.86 -18.01
C ILE A 71 -14.25 -4.69 -18.01
N GLU A 72 -14.18 -5.77 -17.24
CA GLU A 72 -13.06 -6.71 -17.22
C GLU A 72 -12.80 -7.31 -18.61
N SER A 73 -13.86 -7.64 -19.34
CA SER A 73 -13.77 -8.11 -20.73
C SER A 73 -13.56 -7.00 -21.77
N HIS A 74 -13.34 -5.75 -21.32
CA HIS A 74 -13.07 -4.58 -22.16
C HIS A 74 -14.14 -4.34 -23.24
N LYS A 75 -15.38 -4.79 -22.99
CA LYS A 75 -16.47 -4.60 -23.94
C LYS A 75 -17.03 -3.19 -23.80
N PRO A 76 -17.12 -2.41 -24.89
CA PRO A 76 -17.73 -1.08 -24.84
C PRO A 76 -19.19 -1.16 -24.41
N PHE A 77 -19.70 -0.09 -23.80
CA PHE A 77 -21.10 -0.02 -23.38
C PHE A 77 -21.99 0.07 -24.64
N PRO A 78 -23.15 -0.60 -24.68
CA PRO A 78 -24.07 -0.45 -25.81
C PRO A 78 -24.44 1.01 -26.01
N LEU A 79 -24.48 1.46 -27.27
CA LEU A 79 -24.86 2.82 -27.59
C LEU A 79 -26.28 3.08 -27.09
N LEU A 80 -26.49 4.26 -26.52
CA LEU A 80 -27.82 4.68 -26.08
C LEU A 80 -28.72 4.77 -27.32
N ASP A 81 -29.88 4.13 -27.25
CA ASP A 81 -30.88 4.24 -28.31
C ASP A 81 -31.43 5.68 -28.35
N THR A 82 -31.06 6.41 -29.39
CA THR A 82 -31.52 7.79 -29.62
C THR A 82 -32.77 7.85 -30.48
N THR A 83 -33.17 6.75 -31.13
CA THR A 83 -34.33 6.70 -32.02
C THR A 83 -35.63 6.93 -31.26
N ARG A 84 -35.69 6.48 -30.00
CA ARG A 84 -36.81 6.72 -29.08
C ARG A 84 -37.11 8.21 -28.91
N TYR A 85 -36.11 9.10 -28.95
CA TYR A 85 -36.30 10.55 -28.76
C TYR A 85 -36.52 11.30 -30.07
N GLN A 86 -36.48 10.59 -31.20
CA GLN A 86 -36.73 11.14 -32.51
C GLN A 86 -38.17 10.80 -32.94
N LEU A 87 -38.71 11.57 -33.87
CA LEU A 87 -39.96 11.30 -34.58
C LEU A 87 -39.63 10.87 -36.01
N PRO A 88 -38.96 9.72 -36.22
CA PRO A 88 -38.65 9.28 -37.57
C PRO A 88 -39.96 8.96 -38.31
N PRO A 89 -40.07 9.30 -39.60
CA PRO A 89 -41.12 8.75 -40.44
C PRO A 89 -40.92 7.24 -40.63
N PRO A 90 -41.96 6.49 -41.04
CA PRO A 90 -41.81 5.08 -41.39
C PRO A 90 -40.72 4.90 -42.46
N THR A 91 -39.92 3.85 -42.32
CA THR A 91 -38.66 3.69 -43.07
C THR A 91 -38.87 3.13 -44.47
N SER A 92 -39.97 2.41 -44.74
CA SER A 92 -40.24 1.81 -46.05
C SER A 92 -41.15 2.68 -46.94
N VAL A 93 -40.93 2.61 -48.26
CA VAL A 93 -41.79 3.23 -49.28
C VAL A 93 -42.18 2.14 -50.30
N PRO A 94 -43.47 1.71 -50.36
CA PRO A 94 -44.62 2.12 -49.55
C PRO A 94 -44.58 1.51 -48.14
N ALA A 95 -44.86 2.34 -47.14
CA ALA A 95 -44.86 1.94 -45.73
C ALA A 95 -46.01 0.97 -45.40
N SER A 96 -45.70 -0.06 -44.61
CA SER A 96 -46.69 -0.97 -44.02
C SER A 96 -47.58 -0.25 -42.99
N ASP A 97 -48.83 -0.69 -42.82
CA ASP A 97 -49.75 -0.18 -41.79
C ASP A 97 -49.18 -0.35 -40.36
N GLU A 98 -48.35 -1.37 -40.15
CA GLU A 98 -47.66 -1.61 -38.88
C GLU A 98 -46.59 -0.54 -38.58
N GLU A 99 -45.84 -0.09 -39.60
CA GLU A 99 -44.82 0.95 -39.44
C GLU A 99 -45.45 2.31 -39.16
N TRP A 100 -46.62 2.58 -39.76
CA TRP A 100 -47.41 3.78 -39.46
C TRP A 100 -47.97 3.77 -38.03
N LYS A 101 -48.48 2.63 -37.56
CA LYS A 101 -48.94 2.46 -36.17
C LYS A 101 -47.80 2.67 -35.17
N ALA A 102 -46.65 2.05 -35.41
CA ALA A 102 -45.46 2.21 -34.57
C ALA A 102 -44.99 3.67 -34.51
N SER A 103 -44.98 4.37 -35.65
CA SER A 103 -44.62 5.79 -35.72
C SER A 103 -45.63 6.67 -34.97
N LEU A 104 -46.93 6.38 -35.07
CA LEU A 104 -47.99 7.09 -34.36
C LEU A 104 -47.92 6.88 -32.84
N ASP A 105 -47.66 5.65 -32.41
CA ASP A 105 -47.53 5.32 -30.98
C ASP A 105 -46.29 5.98 -30.37
N ASN A 106 -45.17 6.03 -31.11
CA ASN A 106 -43.99 6.82 -30.71
C ASN A 106 -44.34 8.31 -30.59
N ALA A 107 -45.07 8.88 -31.54
CA ALA A 107 -45.48 10.28 -31.49
C ALA A 107 -46.39 10.60 -30.29
N ARG A 108 -47.33 9.71 -29.96
CA ARG A 108 -48.17 9.83 -28.76
C ARG A 108 -47.35 9.77 -27.48
N ALA A 109 -46.41 8.82 -27.38
CA ALA A 109 -45.51 8.72 -26.24
C ALA A 109 -44.67 10.00 -26.07
N GLN A 110 -44.16 10.56 -27.18
CA GLN A 110 -43.41 11.82 -27.15
C GLN A 110 -44.23 13.01 -26.68
N LEU A 111 -45.50 13.11 -27.08
CA LEU A 111 -46.39 14.16 -26.62
C LEU A 111 -46.55 14.14 -25.09
N GLU A 112 -46.79 12.96 -24.52
CA GLU A 112 -46.90 12.80 -23.06
C GLU A 112 -45.56 13.07 -22.35
N HIS A 113 -44.44 12.67 -22.94
CA HIS A 113 -43.11 13.04 -22.42
C HIS A 113 -42.88 14.55 -22.39
N GLN A 114 -43.30 15.30 -23.42
CA GLN A 114 -43.20 16.76 -23.41
C GLN A 114 -44.11 17.40 -22.35
N ARG A 115 -45.31 16.85 -22.15
CA ARG A 115 -46.23 17.30 -21.09
C ARG A 115 -45.64 17.12 -19.69
N ILE A 116 -45.05 15.95 -19.43
CA ILE A 116 -44.33 15.68 -18.17
C ILE A 116 -43.12 16.62 -18.05
N ARG A 117 -42.35 16.80 -19.12
CA ARG A 117 -41.19 17.70 -19.13
C ARG A 117 -41.59 19.14 -18.78
N GLN A 118 -42.69 19.63 -19.32
CA GLN A 118 -43.20 20.97 -19.01
C GLN A 118 -43.54 21.08 -17.52
N THR A 119 -44.24 20.08 -16.97
CA THR A 119 -44.55 20.02 -15.53
C THR A 119 -43.28 20.01 -14.67
N ASN A 120 -42.28 19.19 -15.04
CA ASN A 120 -41.00 19.13 -14.35
C ASN A 120 -40.22 20.45 -14.44
N LEU A 121 -40.26 21.13 -15.58
CA LEU A 121 -39.63 22.45 -15.75
C LEU A 121 -40.31 23.50 -14.89
N THR A 122 -41.64 23.50 -14.77
CA THR A 122 -42.36 24.40 -13.87
C THR A 122 -41.97 24.15 -12.41
N LEU A 123 -41.86 22.88 -11.99
CA LEU A 123 -41.37 22.53 -10.66
C LEU A 123 -39.92 22.98 -10.44
N LEU A 124 -39.04 22.78 -11.42
CA LEU A 124 -37.65 23.20 -11.36
C LEU A 124 -37.51 24.73 -11.31
N GLN A 125 -38.31 25.48 -12.06
CA GLN A 125 -38.33 26.94 -12.00
C GLN A 125 -38.77 27.44 -10.61
N THR A 126 -39.73 26.74 -10.00
CA THR A 126 -40.30 27.13 -8.69
C THR A 126 -39.36 26.78 -7.52
N TYR A 127 -38.79 25.57 -7.52
CA TYR A 127 -38.06 25.03 -6.36
C TYR A 127 -36.57 24.81 -6.60
N GLY A 128 -36.13 24.79 -7.86
CA GLY A 128 -34.77 24.40 -8.23
C GLY A 128 -33.70 25.27 -7.59
N ALA A 129 -33.85 26.59 -7.64
CA ALA A 129 -32.85 27.51 -7.07
C ALA A 129 -32.66 27.30 -5.55
N ASN A 130 -33.76 27.08 -4.81
CA ASN A 130 -33.69 26.86 -3.37
C ASN A 130 -33.15 25.46 -3.04
N SER A 131 -33.57 24.44 -3.77
CA SER A 131 -33.03 23.07 -3.61
C SER A 131 -31.53 23.02 -3.88
N TRP A 132 -31.04 23.72 -4.91
CA TRP A 132 -29.61 23.80 -5.22
C TRP A 132 -28.80 24.52 -4.15
N ARG A 133 -29.35 25.59 -3.54
CA ARG A 133 -28.69 26.25 -2.40
C ARG A 133 -28.55 25.33 -1.20
N VAL A 134 -29.61 24.59 -0.85
CA VAL A 134 -29.55 23.59 0.23
C VAL A 134 -28.57 22.48 -0.10
N HIS A 135 -28.58 21.98 -1.34
CA HIS A 135 -27.62 20.98 -1.78
C HIS A 135 -26.17 21.46 -1.66
N ASN A 136 -25.87 22.68 -2.13
CA ASN A 136 -24.54 23.27 -1.99
C ASN A 136 -24.12 23.38 -0.52
N TYR A 137 -25.01 23.85 0.36
CA TYR A 137 -24.73 23.91 1.80
C TYR A 137 -24.40 22.53 2.40
N LEU A 138 -25.15 21.48 2.03
CA LEU A 138 -24.88 20.12 2.47
C LEU A 138 -23.55 19.57 1.92
N VAL A 139 -23.24 19.85 0.66
CA VAL A 139 -21.98 19.47 0.03
C VAL A 139 -20.80 20.18 0.70
N GLU A 140 -20.92 21.47 0.98
CA GLU A 140 -19.91 22.23 1.71
C GLU A 140 -19.69 21.69 3.13
N ALA A 141 -20.77 21.33 3.84
CA ALA A 141 -20.66 20.71 5.16
C ALA A 141 -19.97 19.34 5.11
N SER A 142 -20.31 18.52 4.12
CA SER A 142 -19.66 17.22 3.88
C SER A 142 -18.18 17.39 3.54
N ALA A 143 -17.83 18.34 2.67
CA ALA A 143 -16.46 18.65 2.31
C ALA A 143 -15.63 19.04 3.55
N LYS A 144 -16.15 19.94 4.40
CA LYS A 144 -15.49 20.33 5.65
C LYS A 144 -15.29 19.13 6.60
N GLN A 145 -16.25 18.21 6.67
CA GLN A 145 -16.13 17.01 7.49
C GLN A 145 -15.02 16.09 6.98
N VAL A 146 -14.94 15.88 5.66
CA VAL A 146 -13.90 15.05 5.03
C VAL A 146 -12.52 15.69 5.19
N GLU A 147 -12.41 17.00 4.99
CA GLU A 147 -11.16 17.76 5.19
C GLU A 147 -10.67 17.65 6.63
N LYS A 148 -11.57 17.78 7.61
CA LYS A 148 -11.22 17.60 9.02
C LYS A 148 -10.74 16.18 9.31
N ALA A 149 -11.46 15.16 8.81
CA ALA A 149 -11.05 13.77 9.00
C ALA A 149 -9.68 13.49 8.36
N LEU A 150 -9.38 14.10 7.22
CA LEU A 150 -8.09 14.02 6.57
C LEU A 150 -6.99 14.68 7.41
N GLU A 151 -7.25 15.87 7.97
CA GLU A 151 -6.30 16.54 8.87
C GLU A 151 -6.02 15.71 10.13
N ASP A 152 -7.06 15.13 10.74
CA ASP A 152 -6.93 14.28 11.91
C ASP A 152 -6.10 13.01 11.61
N LEU A 153 -6.33 12.38 10.44
CA LEU A 153 -5.54 11.23 9.99
C LEU A 153 -4.08 11.60 9.70
N LYS A 154 -3.83 12.79 9.14
CA LYS A 154 -2.45 13.29 8.94
C LYS A 154 -1.73 13.47 10.27
N LYS A 155 -2.39 14.10 11.25
CA LYS A 155 -1.84 14.26 12.62
C LYS A 155 -1.52 12.90 13.25
N LEU A 156 -2.43 11.94 13.16
CA LEU A 156 -2.19 10.59 13.67
C LEU A 156 -0.98 9.92 12.98
N THR A 157 -0.86 10.09 11.65
CA THR A 157 0.27 9.55 10.88
C THR A 157 1.58 10.22 11.30
N GLU A 158 1.57 11.55 11.48
CA GLU A 158 2.73 12.32 11.94
C GLU A 158 3.14 11.93 13.36
N ASP A 159 2.20 11.75 14.28
CA ASP A 159 2.45 11.31 15.65
C ASP A 159 3.08 9.91 15.67
N VAL A 160 2.54 8.95 14.91
CA VAL A 160 3.12 7.61 14.78
C VAL A 160 4.53 7.67 14.19
N ASN A 161 4.75 8.48 13.16
CA ASN A 161 6.08 8.65 12.57
C ASN A 161 7.06 9.32 13.53
N ARG A 162 6.60 10.30 14.33
CA ARG A 162 7.41 10.96 15.37
C ARG A 162 7.81 9.96 16.44
N ASP A 163 6.88 9.16 16.93
CA ASP A 163 7.14 8.14 17.95
C ASP A 163 8.09 7.06 17.41
N ARG A 164 7.89 6.62 16.16
CA ARG A 164 8.80 5.69 15.48
C ARG A 164 10.20 6.27 15.37
N LYS A 165 10.35 7.54 14.97
CA LYS A 165 11.65 8.22 14.88
C LYS A 165 12.34 8.31 16.24
N ASN A 166 11.60 8.68 17.29
CA ASN A 166 12.15 8.79 18.65
C ASN A 166 12.62 7.43 19.17
N TYR A 167 11.82 6.38 18.95
CA TYR A 167 12.18 5.01 19.31
C TYR A 167 13.45 4.56 18.57
N GLN A 168 13.50 4.71 17.25
CA GLN A 168 14.64 4.29 16.44
C GLN A 168 15.92 5.06 16.79
N ALA A 169 15.82 6.38 17.02
CA ALA A 169 16.97 7.19 17.44
C ALA A 169 17.52 6.74 18.81
N LYS A 170 16.65 6.40 19.76
CA LYS A 170 17.05 5.89 21.08
C LYS A 170 17.71 4.51 20.97
N THR A 171 17.11 3.60 20.22
CA THR A 171 17.65 2.25 20.00
C THR A 171 18.96 2.28 19.24
N GLY A 172 19.08 3.12 18.21
CA GLY A 172 20.32 3.32 17.46
C GLY A 172 21.45 3.86 18.35
N ALA A 173 21.16 4.83 19.22
CA ALA A 173 22.15 5.32 20.19
C ALA A 173 22.60 4.22 21.18
N GLN A 174 21.69 3.34 21.61
CA GLN A 174 22.04 2.18 22.43
C GLN A 174 22.92 1.19 21.67
N LEU A 175 22.62 0.95 20.38
CA LEU A 175 23.41 0.07 19.52
C LEU A 175 24.85 0.59 19.36
N ASN A 176 25.04 1.89 19.08
CA ASN A 176 26.37 2.49 19.01
C ASN A 176 27.15 2.38 20.33
N ALA A 177 26.47 2.55 21.47
CA ALA A 177 27.11 2.41 22.77
C ALA A 177 27.56 0.95 23.02
N LEU A 178 26.74 -0.03 22.62
CA LEU A 178 27.10 -1.45 22.69
C LEU A 178 28.24 -1.79 21.72
N GLU A 179 28.23 -1.25 20.52
CA GLU A 179 29.30 -1.43 19.53
C GLU A 179 30.62 -0.86 20.04
N THR A 180 30.61 0.35 20.61
CA THR A 180 31.80 0.98 21.20
C THR A 180 32.36 0.14 22.35
N ARG A 181 31.48 -0.31 23.25
CA ARG A 181 31.90 -1.20 24.35
C ARG A 181 32.46 -2.52 23.84
N TRP A 182 31.88 -3.05 22.76
CA TRP A 182 32.35 -4.29 22.14
C TRP A 182 33.74 -4.11 21.51
N THR A 183 33.99 -3.02 20.79
CA THR A 183 35.32 -2.73 20.21
C THR A 183 36.37 -2.47 21.29
N GLU A 184 36.01 -1.74 22.36
CA GLU A 184 36.87 -1.56 23.54
C GLU A 184 37.23 -2.90 24.20
N LEU A 185 36.24 -3.79 24.39
CA LEU A 185 36.46 -5.09 25.01
C LEU A 185 37.37 -5.97 24.14
N ILE A 186 37.18 -5.98 22.81
CA ILE A 186 38.08 -6.68 21.89
C ILE A 186 39.50 -6.11 21.97
N SER A 187 39.63 -4.78 21.96
CA SER A 187 40.94 -4.13 22.07
C SER A 187 41.62 -4.47 23.38
N SER A 188 40.89 -4.47 24.50
CA SER A 188 41.40 -4.85 25.81
C SER A 188 41.84 -6.31 25.86
N VAL A 189 41.07 -7.23 25.28
CA VAL A 189 41.45 -8.65 25.22
C VAL A 189 42.73 -8.81 24.41
N LEU A 190 42.83 -8.17 23.24
CA LEU A 190 44.03 -8.22 22.41
C LEU A 190 45.25 -7.64 23.12
N GLN A 191 45.10 -6.52 23.85
CA GLN A 191 46.18 -5.92 24.63
C GLN A 191 46.66 -6.87 25.74
N ILE A 192 45.74 -7.56 26.43
CA ILE A 192 46.08 -8.54 27.46
C ILE A 192 46.82 -9.73 26.84
N GLU A 193 46.33 -10.26 25.71
CA GLU A 193 46.99 -11.36 25.00
C GLU A 193 48.42 -10.98 24.56
N MET A 194 48.61 -9.78 24.02
CA MET A 194 49.93 -9.26 23.66
C MET A 194 50.85 -9.10 24.88
N ALA A 195 50.32 -8.61 26.01
CA ALA A 195 51.09 -8.47 27.25
C ALA A 195 51.51 -9.83 27.81
N ASN A 196 50.62 -10.83 27.78
CA ASN A 196 50.93 -12.19 28.21
C ASN A 196 52.05 -12.79 27.36
N VAL A 197 51.97 -12.69 26.03
CA VAL A 197 53.02 -13.16 25.13
C VAL A 197 54.36 -12.47 25.40
N ALA A 198 54.35 -11.16 25.66
CA ALA A 198 55.57 -10.41 25.99
C ALA A 198 56.16 -10.86 27.35
N MET A 199 55.31 -11.11 28.35
CA MET A 199 55.72 -11.65 29.65
C MET A 199 56.28 -13.06 29.54
N ASP A 200 55.66 -13.93 28.74
CA ASP A 200 56.16 -15.29 28.49
C ASP A 200 57.56 -15.27 27.87
N VAL A 201 57.80 -14.38 26.90
CA VAL A 201 59.13 -14.19 26.31
C VAL A 201 60.16 -13.71 27.34
N GLU A 202 59.77 -12.82 28.25
CA GLU A 202 60.66 -12.33 29.30
C GLU A 202 60.95 -13.41 30.35
N ILE A 203 59.95 -14.21 30.73
CA ILE A 203 60.10 -15.38 31.60
C ILE A 203 61.08 -16.38 30.96
N ASP A 204 60.93 -16.67 29.66
CA ASP A 204 61.86 -17.56 28.94
C ASP A 204 63.30 -17.02 28.92
N ARG A 205 63.48 -15.70 28.79
CA ARG A 205 64.82 -15.08 28.87
C ARG A 205 65.42 -15.20 30.26
N LEU A 206 64.64 -14.94 31.31
CA LEU A 206 65.09 -15.07 32.69
C LEU A 206 65.45 -16.52 33.02
N ASN A 207 64.61 -17.49 32.61
CA ASN A 207 64.87 -18.92 32.78
C ASN A 207 66.18 -19.36 32.11
N LYS A 208 66.45 -18.87 30.88
CA LYS A 208 67.74 -19.14 30.20
C LYS A 208 68.92 -18.57 30.97
N ARG A 209 68.78 -17.35 31.50
CA ARG A 209 69.85 -16.70 32.27
C ARG A 209 70.10 -17.37 33.63
N GLU A 210 69.06 -17.86 34.29
CA GLU A 210 69.20 -18.69 35.49
C GLU A 210 69.93 -19.99 35.17
N ALA A 211 69.61 -20.66 34.06
CA ALA A 211 70.32 -21.87 33.63
C ALA A 211 71.80 -21.60 33.35
N GLU A 212 72.13 -20.51 32.65
CA GLU A 212 73.52 -20.09 32.40
C GLU A 212 74.29 -19.82 33.70
N LEU A 213 73.66 -19.15 34.67
CA LEU A 213 74.28 -18.88 35.97
C LEU A 213 74.43 -20.15 36.81
N ALA A 214 73.49 -21.08 36.74
CA ALA A 214 73.56 -22.37 37.42
C ALA A 214 74.68 -23.27 36.85
N GLU A 215 75.03 -23.14 35.56
CA GLU A 215 76.18 -23.82 34.96
C GLU A 215 77.54 -23.18 35.34
N MET A 216 77.54 -21.93 35.83
CA MET A 216 78.75 -21.22 36.27
C MET A 216 79.13 -21.47 37.74
N VAL A 217 78.28 -22.17 38.51
CA VAL A 217 78.51 -22.57 39.91
C VAL A 217 78.88 -24.05 39.98
#